data_AF-A0A939EG54-F1
#
_entry.id   AF-A0A939EG54-F1
#
_cell.length_a   1.000
_cell.length_b   1.000
_cell.length_c   1.000
_cell.angle_alpha   90.00
_cell.angle_beta   90.00
_cell.angle_gamma   90.00
#
_symmetry.space_group_name_H-M   'P 1'
#
loop_
_entity.id
_entity.type
_entity.pdbx_description
1 polymer ?
#
loop_
_entity_poly.entity_id
_entity_poly.type
_entity_poly.pdbx_seq_one_letter_code
_entity_poly.pdbx_strand_id
1 'polypeptide(L)'
;MRRRLFDPVFSGKRLKSGLRLFAGAAAIFSLAACQQTPTVEDLLFAPTVSATRASIPSTYNTPYDCRSFTGSGWKGIASGRVDRFSGNFLFSNAGCFKTKAECQAYLNIMSGYIIQTRYLRCAPYSA
;
A
#
# COMPACT_ATOMS: atom_id res chain seq x y z
N MET A 1 -31.35 26.57 31.99
CA MET A 1 -30.48 26.03 30.93
C MET A 1 -30.25 24.53 31.15
N ARG A 2 -30.75 23.70 30.22
CA ARG A 2 -30.25 22.36 29.77
C ARG A 2 -29.42 21.47 30.73
N ARG A 3 -29.93 20.29 31.13
CA ARG A 3 -29.58 18.94 30.60
C ARG A 3 -29.96 17.76 31.56
N ARG A 4 -30.63 16.76 30.95
CA ARG A 4 -30.47 15.28 31.04
C ARG A 4 -30.69 14.60 32.41
N LEU A 5 -31.77 13.83 32.65
CA LEU A 5 -32.06 12.43 32.24
C LEU A 5 -30.90 11.45 32.55
N PHE A 6 -31.06 10.63 33.61
CA PHE A 6 -31.11 9.15 33.62
C PHE A 6 -30.86 8.59 35.05
N ASP A 7 -31.90 8.00 35.64
CA ASP A 7 -31.85 6.95 36.68
C ASP A 7 -31.27 5.64 36.06
N PRO A 8 -30.69 4.66 36.81
CA PRO A 8 -31.33 4.06 37.99
C PRO A 8 -30.45 3.57 39.15
N VAL A 9 -31.16 3.43 40.27
CA VAL A 9 -30.91 2.54 41.41
C VAL A 9 -30.62 1.11 40.95
N PHE A 10 -29.54 0.47 41.43
CA PHE A 10 -29.62 -0.92 41.90
C PHE A 10 -28.50 -1.24 42.91
N SER A 11 -28.98 -1.48 44.13
CA SER A 11 -28.31 -2.02 45.30
C SER A 11 -28.00 -3.51 45.11
N GLY A 12 -26.89 -4.02 45.65
CA GLY A 12 -26.71 -5.47 45.72
C GLY A 12 -25.30 -5.99 46.03
N LYS A 13 -24.95 -5.97 47.31
CA LYS A 13 -23.81 -6.63 47.98
C LYS A 13 -23.43 -8.02 47.40
N ARG A 14 -22.13 -8.32 47.31
CA ARG A 14 -21.45 -9.37 48.13
C ARG A 14 -19.95 -9.41 47.82
N LEU A 15 -19.20 -8.73 48.68
CA LEU A 15 -17.76 -8.81 48.84
C LEU A 15 -17.41 -10.20 49.41
N LYS A 16 -16.76 -11.06 48.62
CA LYS A 16 -16.11 -12.26 49.16
C LYS A 16 -14.63 -11.95 49.36
N SER A 17 -14.29 -11.89 50.65
CA SER A 17 -12.97 -11.85 51.25
C SER A 17 -12.04 -12.93 50.68
N GLY A 18 -10.77 -12.60 50.45
CA GLY A 18 -9.78 -13.59 50.07
C GLY A 18 -8.45 -13.00 49.59
N LEU A 19 -7.70 -12.44 50.53
CA LEU A 19 -6.23 -12.53 50.57
C LEU A 19 -5.43 -11.83 49.47
N ARG A 20 -5.00 -10.60 49.79
CA ARG A 20 -3.87 -9.92 49.15
C ARG A 20 -2.60 -10.72 49.40
N LEU A 21 -1.72 -10.87 48.39
CA LEU A 21 -0.27 -10.95 48.56
C LEU A 21 0.42 -10.73 47.19
N PHE A 22 1.31 -9.72 47.18
CA PHE A 22 2.40 -9.41 46.23
C PHE A 22 1.99 -8.95 44.82
N ALA A 23 2.03 -7.64 44.48
CA ALA A 23 3.18 -6.73 44.36
C ALA A 23 4.18 -7.16 43.27
N GLY A 24 4.25 -6.35 42.20
CA GLY A 24 5.15 -6.51 41.04
C GLY A 24 4.41 -7.21 39.88
N ALA A 25 4.16 -6.62 38.73
CA ALA A 25 5.00 -5.70 37.97
C ALA A 25 4.13 -4.70 37.20
N ALA A 26 4.20 -3.44 37.62
CA ALA A 26 3.97 -2.34 36.70
C ALA A 26 5.29 -2.03 35.99
N ALA A 27 5.21 -1.69 34.70
CA ALA A 27 6.23 -1.06 33.87
C ALA A 27 7.46 -1.91 33.48
N ILE A 28 7.36 -2.56 32.31
CA ILE A 28 8.52 -2.77 31.43
C ILE A 28 8.14 -2.31 30.01
N PHE A 29 7.85 -1.01 29.87
CA PHE A 29 8.10 -0.32 28.62
C PHE A 29 9.57 0.10 28.65
N SER A 30 10.45 -0.75 28.14
CA SER A 30 11.85 -0.40 27.93
C SER A 30 12.18 -0.61 26.46
N LEU A 31 12.66 0.48 25.87
CA LEU A 31 13.02 0.65 24.48
C LEU A 31 13.98 -0.44 24.00
N ALA A 32 13.47 -1.42 23.24
CA ALA A 32 14.28 -2.12 22.25
C ALA A 32 14.16 -1.36 20.92
N ALA A 33 14.71 -0.15 20.89
CA ALA A 33 14.88 0.60 19.65
C ALA A 33 16.27 0.27 19.06
N CYS A 34 16.24 -0.21 17.81
CA CYS A 34 17.29 -0.15 16.80
C CYS A 34 18.60 -0.90 17.06
N GLN A 35 18.67 -2.21 16.75
CA GLN A 35 19.84 -2.81 16.11
C GLN A 35 19.43 -4.05 15.29
N GLN A 36 18.64 -3.85 14.23
CA GLN A 36 18.68 -4.79 13.10
C GLN A 36 19.67 -4.23 12.09
N THR A 37 20.95 -4.55 12.23
CA THR A 37 21.87 -4.52 11.09
C THR A 37 21.29 -5.48 10.05
N PRO A 38 20.86 -5.01 8.87
CA PRO A 38 20.39 -5.90 7.83
C PRO A 38 21.53 -6.87 7.54
N THR A 39 21.27 -8.17 7.65
CA THR A 39 22.25 -9.19 7.31
C THR A 39 22.55 -9.10 5.80
N VAL A 40 23.71 -9.60 5.37
CA VAL A 40 24.03 -9.67 3.94
C VAL A 40 22.97 -10.50 3.20
N GLU A 41 22.39 -11.50 3.88
CA GLU A 41 21.21 -12.22 3.41
C GLU A 41 20.01 -11.29 3.19
N ASP A 42 19.70 -10.35 4.08
CA ASP A 42 18.55 -9.44 3.92
C ASP A 42 18.74 -8.44 2.77
N LEU A 43 20.00 -8.08 2.46
CA LEU A 43 20.37 -7.27 1.29
C LEU A 43 20.35 -8.07 -0.03
N LEU A 44 20.66 -9.37 0.01
CA LEU A 44 20.61 -10.29 -1.14
C LEU A 44 19.19 -10.79 -1.44
N PHE A 45 18.36 -10.94 -0.41
CA PHE A 45 16.98 -11.42 -0.50
C PHE A 45 15.95 -10.31 -0.35
N ALA A 46 16.38 -9.04 -0.23
CA ALA A 46 15.51 -7.90 -0.44
C ALA A 46 14.76 -8.11 -1.76
N PRO A 47 13.45 -7.85 -1.82
CA PRO A 47 12.64 -8.10 -3.00
C PRO A 47 13.21 -7.26 -4.14
N THR A 48 14.08 -7.89 -4.93
CA THR A 48 14.44 -7.40 -6.23
C THR A 48 13.13 -7.50 -6.99
N VAL A 49 12.44 -6.37 -7.14
CA VAL A 49 11.46 -6.20 -8.22
C VAL A 49 12.27 -6.45 -9.49
N SER A 50 12.36 -7.72 -9.86
CA SER A 50 13.13 -8.21 -10.98
C SER A 50 12.46 -7.55 -12.16
N ALA A 51 12.99 -6.43 -12.65
CA ALA A 51 12.38 -5.60 -13.70
C ALA A 51 12.35 -6.30 -15.07
N THR A 52 12.53 -7.61 -15.10
CA THR A 52 12.33 -8.46 -16.26
C THR A 52 10.93 -8.21 -16.85
N ARG A 53 10.83 -8.06 -18.18
CA ARG A 53 9.59 -7.80 -18.92
C ARG A 53 8.34 -8.59 -18.45
N ALA A 54 8.52 -9.82 -17.96
CA ALA A 54 7.43 -10.68 -17.49
C ALA A 54 6.84 -10.26 -16.13
N SER A 55 7.59 -9.55 -15.29
CA SER A 55 7.12 -9.08 -13.97
C SER A 55 6.41 -7.74 -14.04
N ILE A 56 6.57 -7.00 -15.15
CA ILE A 56 5.95 -5.70 -15.32
C ILE A 56 4.46 -5.90 -15.53
N PRO A 57 3.60 -5.36 -14.65
CA PRO A 57 2.17 -5.59 -14.75
C PRO A 57 1.61 -5.02 -16.06
N SER A 58 0.78 -5.83 -16.71
CA SER A 58 0.07 -5.48 -17.94
C SER A 58 -1.39 -5.15 -17.63
N THR A 59 -1.94 -4.14 -18.31
CA THR A 59 -3.35 -3.78 -18.22
C THR A 59 -4.17 -4.40 -19.34
N TYR A 60 -3.51 -4.99 -20.36
CA TYR A 60 -4.17 -5.65 -21.48
C TYR A 60 -5.02 -6.84 -21.01
N ASN A 61 -6.24 -6.96 -21.54
CA ASN A 61 -7.21 -7.99 -21.16
C ASN A 61 -7.57 -7.98 -19.66
N THR A 62 -7.38 -6.85 -18.96
CA THR A 62 -7.83 -6.65 -17.59
C THR A 62 -9.00 -5.66 -17.54
N PRO A 63 -9.67 -5.48 -16.40
CA PRO A 63 -10.67 -4.42 -16.24
C PRO A 63 -10.12 -2.99 -16.46
N TYR A 64 -8.80 -2.82 -16.42
CA TYR A 64 -8.11 -1.55 -16.65
C TYR A 64 -7.65 -1.37 -18.10
N ASP A 65 -7.99 -2.31 -18.99
CA ASP A 65 -7.74 -2.17 -20.42
C ASP A 65 -8.59 -1.03 -20.99
N CYS A 66 -7.94 -0.07 -21.63
CA CYS A 66 -8.62 1.06 -22.24
C CYS A 66 -9.56 0.64 -23.38
N ARG A 67 -9.43 -0.57 -23.95
CA ARG A 67 -10.30 -1.07 -25.02
C ARG A 67 -11.69 -1.50 -24.52
N SER A 68 -11.79 -1.90 -23.25
CA SER A 68 -13.04 -2.30 -22.60
C SER A 68 -13.59 -1.23 -21.66
N PHE A 69 -12.84 -0.14 -21.45
CA PHE A 69 -13.27 0.98 -20.63
C PHE A 69 -14.45 1.72 -21.27
N THR A 70 -15.45 2.08 -20.47
CA THR A 70 -16.62 2.84 -20.91
C THR A 70 -16.83 4.08 -20.04
N GLY A 71 -17.27 5.18 -20.65
CA GLY A 71 -17.55 6.44 -19.97
C GLY A 71 -16.32 7.31 -19.74
N SER A 72 -16.42 8.23 -18.78
CA SER A 72 -15.36 9.17 -18.44
C SER A 72 -14.49 8.68 -17.27
N GLY A 73 -13.22 9.07 -17.28
CA GLY A 73 -12.25 8.71 -16.25
C GLY A 73 -10.86 9.26 -16.57
N TRP A 74 -9.84 8.48 -16.27
CA TRP A 74 -8.44 8.85 -16.35
C TRP A 74 -7.64 7.77 -17.07
N LYS A 75 -6.77 8.18 -17.98
CA LYS A 75 -5.80 7.31 -18.65
C LYS A 75 -4.42 7.56 -18.09
N GLY A 76 -3.86 6.53 -17.47
CA GLY A 76 -2.48 6.49 -17.02
C GLY A 76 -1.61 5.91 -18.11
N ILE A 77 -0.53 6.58 -18.48
CA ILE A 77 0.43 6.08 -19.45
C ILE A 77 1.79 6.07 -18.79
N ALA A 78 2.40 4.87 -18.76
CA ALA A 78 3.74 4.64 -18.25
C ALA A 78 4.63 4.13 -19.39
N SER A 79 5.64 4.92 -19.75
CA SER A 79 6.60 4.58 -20.79
C SER A 79 8.01 5.00 -20.40
N GLY A 80 8.98 4.18 -20.79
CA GLY A 80 10.37 4.39 -20.47
C GLY A 80 11.26 3.24 -20.94
N ARG A 81 12.48 3.23 -20.41
CA ARG A 81 13.37 2.08 -20.51
C ARG A 81 13.28 1.26 -19.24
N VAL A 82 13.26 -0.05 -19.40
CA VAL A 82 13.24 -1.02 -18.30
C VAL A 82 14.42 -1.97 -18.50
N ASP A 83 14.99 -2.46 -17.41
CA ASP A 83 16.10 -3.39 -17.48
C ASP A 83 15.63 -4.80 -17.85
N ARG A 84 16.51 -5.53 -18.49
CA ARG A 84 16.48 -6.98 -18.46
C ARG A 84 17.93 -7.39 -18.28
N PHE A 85 18.19 -8.44 -17.51
CA PHE A 85 19.55 -8.99 -17.34
C PHE A 85 20.38 -9.11 -18.64
N SER A 86 19.74 -9.18 -19.82
CA SER A 86 20.35 -9.23 -21.15
C SER A 86 20.30 -7.94 -21.98
N GLY A 87 19.76 -6.82 -21.47
CA GLY A 87 19.67 -5.53 -22.15
C GLY A 87 18.41 -4.70 -21.86
N ASN A 88 18.54 -3.38 -22.07
CA ASN A 88 17.46 -2.40 -21.88
C ASN A 88 16.50 -2.35 -23.07
N PHE A 89 15.18 -2.39 -22.84
CA PHE A 89 14.17 -2.23 -23.89
C PHE A 89 13.19 -1.09 -23.61
N LEU A 90 12.56 -0.60 -24.68
CA LEU A 90 11.50 0.41 -24.59
C LEU A 90 10.18 -0.25 -24.20
N PHE A 91 9.60 0.25 -23.12
CA PHE A 91 8.32 -0.18 -22.58
C PHE A 91 7.31 0.96 -22.70
N SER A 92 6.06 0.62 -23.03
CA SER A 92 4.94 1.54 -23.01
C SER A 92 3.68 0.75 -22.67
N ASN A 93 2.99 1.18 -21.63
CA ASN A 93 1.74 0.58 -21.21
C ASN A 93 0.76 1.68 -20.76
N ALA A 94 -0.52 1.44 -20.96
CA ALA A 94 -1.58 2.37 -20.60
C ALA A 94 -2.71 1.64 -19.88
N GLY A 95 -3.20 2.23 -18.79
CA GLY A 95 -4.38 1.77 -18.07
C GLY A 95 -5.44 2.86 -18.04
N CYS A 96 -6.71 2.46 -18.05
CA CYS A 96 -7.85 3.35 -17.89
C CYS A 96 -8.55 3.09 -16.56
N PHE A 97 -8.79 4.16 -15.82
CA PHE A 97 -9.24 4.16 -14.43
C PHE A 97 -10.42 5.11 -14.26
N LYS A 98 -11.27 4.86 -13.26
CA LYS A 98 -12.42 5.73 -12.98
C LYS A 98 -11.99 6.99 -12.25
N THR A 99 -11.02 6.87 -11.35
CA THR A 99 -10.56 7.99 -10.53
C THR A 99 -9.12 8.41 -10.82
N LYS A 100 -8.81 9.67 -10.50
CA LYS A 100 -7.43 10.19 -10.60
C LYS A 100 -6.49 9.46 -9.65
N ALA A 101 -6.97 9.11 -8.46
CA ALA A 101 -6.19 8.42 -7.43
C ALA A 101 -5.72 7.03 -7.89
N GLU A 102 -6.61 6.25 -8.49
CA GLU A 102 -6.26 4.95 -9.09
C GLU A 102 -5.22 5.10 -10.19
N CYS A 103 -5.39 6.10 -11.05
CA CYS A 103 -4.43 6.38 -12.10
C CYS A 103 -3.04 6.74 -11.54
N GLN A 104 -2.98 7.56 -10.49
CA GLN A 104 -1.72 7.90 -9.82
C GLN A 104 -1.08 6.70 -9.14
N ALA A 105 -1.88 5.86 -8.47
CA ALA A 105 -1.41 4.62 -7.86
C ALA A 105 -0.78 3.68 -8.90
N TYR A 106 -1.43 3.53 -10.06
CA TYR A 106 -0.87 2.78 -11.19
C TYR A 106 0.50 3.34 -11.62
N LEU A 107 0.61 4.66 -11.83
CA LEU A 107 1.87 5.26 -12.23
C LEU A 107 2.97 5.09 -11.18
N ASN A 108 2.64 5.16 -9.90
CA ASN A 108 3.59 4.92 -8.81
C ASN A 108 4.14 3.49 -8.87
N ILE A 109 3.27 2.50 -9.06
CA ILE A 109 3.68 1.10 -9.22
C ILE A 109 4.58 0.97 -10.46
N MET A 110 4.15 1.49 -11.60
CA MET A 110 4.90 1.39 -12.85
C MET A 110 6.25 2.11 -12.81
N SER A 111 6.36 3.19 -12.04
CA SER A 111 7.61 3.92 -11.86
C SER A 111 8.72 3.06 -11.26
N GLY A 112 8.38 2.10 -10.40
CA GLY A 112 9.35 1.18 -9.79
C GLY A 112 9.99 0.21 -10.78
N TYR A 113 9.37 0.00 -11.95
CA TYR A 113 9.90 -0.88 -12.99
C TYR A 113 10.68 -0.13 -14.07
N ILE A 114 10.53 1.19 -14.15
CA ILE A 114 11.10 2.02 -15.21
C ILE A 114 12.40 2.65 -14.71
N ILE A 115 13.52 2.28 -15.32
CA ILE A 115 14.83 2.89 -15.04
C ILE A 115 14.88 4.31 -15.59
N GLN A 116 14.49 4.49 -16.85
CA GLN A 116 14.52 5.80 -17.50
C GLN A 116 13.12 6.18 -17.97
N THR A 117 12.47 7.03 -17.19
CA THR A 117 11.13 7.54 -17.49
C THR A 117 11.18 8.42 -18.74
N ARG A 118 10.40 8.04 -19.75
CA ARG A 118 10.15 8.88 -20.94
C ARG A 118 8.85 9.63 -20.77
N TYR A 119 7.86 8.99 -20.17
CA TYR A 119 6.54 9.54 -20.03
C TYR A 119 5.77 8.82 -18.92
N LEU A 120 5.32 9.57 -17.92
CA LEU A 120 4.56 9.07 -16.79
C LEU A 120 3.50 10.11 -16.43
N ARG A 121 2.27 9.95 -16.93
CA ARG A 121 1.19 10.90 -16.61
C ARG A 121 -0.19 10.30 -16.63
N CYS A 122 -1.06 10.93 -15.85
CA CYS A 122 -2.50 10.74 -15.88
C CYS A 122 -3.13 11.88 -16.67
N ALA A 123 -4.01 11.54 -17.61
CA ALA A 123 -4.81 12.52 -18.35
C ALA A 123 -6.29 12.15 -18.26
N PRO A 124 -7.21 13.12 -18.28
CA PRO A 124 -8.63 12.84 -18.47
C PRO A 124 -8.85 12.02 -19.73
N TYR A 125 -9.76 11.05 -19.67
CA TYR A 125 -10.07 10.16 -20.78
C TYR A 125 -11.57 9.87 -20.83
N SER A 126 -12.11 9.80 -22.04
CA SER A 126 -13.48 9.37 -22.32
C SER A 126 -13.43 8.37 -23.46
N ALA A 127 -14.12 7.25 -23.29
CA ALA A 127 -14.27 6.19 -24.29
C ALA A 127 -15.68 6.21 -24.89
#